data_AF-A0AAD5JLV6-F1
#
_entry.id   AF-A0AAD5JLV6-F1
#
_cell.length_a   1.000
_cell.length_b   1.000
_cell.length_c   1.000
_cell.angle_alpha   90.00
_cell.angle_beta   90.00
_cell.angle_gamma   90.00
#
_symmetry.space_group_name_H-M   'P 1'
#
loop_
_entity.id
_entity.type
_entity.pdbx_description
1 polymer ?
#
loop_
_entity_poly.entity_id
_entity_poly.type
_entity_poly.pdbx_seq_one_letter_code
_entity_poly.pdbx_strand_id
1 'polypeptide(L)'
;NLICYSQAQTSNQFTVYDQRIHGVRGLKLSFGFSETENLSRYIKPDWQQDGYIVVCGSQSESKVHFWDIRYSGVGRGPCFSLLTQGATPSRVLRTLLLPDRNTLVSVSSTRTMTWTDYTVQPNSTISAI
;
A
#
# COMPACT_ATOMS: atom_id res chain seq x y z
N ASN A 1 -2.62 18.77 -9.04
CA ASN A 1 -3.61 17.73 -8.73
C ASN A 1 -3.08 16.38 -9.13
N LEU A 2 -2.57 15.65 -8.15
CA LEU A 2 -2.19 14.24 -8.31
C LEU A 2 -3.35 13.40 -7.79
N ILE A 3 -3.69 12.32 -8.49
CA ILE A 3 -4.67 11.33 -8.04
C ILE A 3 -4.02 9.96 -8.08
N CYS A 4 -4.25 9.17 -7.04
CA CYS A 4 -3.96 7.74 -7.04
C CYS A 4 -5.25 6.96 -7.27
N TYR A 5 -5.22 6.04 -8.24
CA TYR A 5 -6.32 5.11 -8.47
C TYR A 5 -5.84 3.67 -8.40
N SER A 6 -6.74 2.81 -7.93
CA SER A 6 -6.52 1.37 -7.85
C SER A 6 -7.10 0.68 -9.10
N GLN A 7 -6.36 -0.27 -9.63
CA GLN A 7 -6.70 -1.06 -10.81
C GLN A 7 -6.91 -2.52 -10.42
N ALA A 8 -7.87 -3.18 -11.06
CA ALA A 8 -8.12 -4.61 -10.89
C ALA A 8 -7.08 -5.44 -11.67
N GLN A 9 -5.83 -5.39 -11.22
CA GLN A 9 -4.69 -6.12 -11.78
C GLN A 9 -4.06 -7.02 -10.72
N THR A 10 -3.27 -8.01 -11.16
CA THR A 10 -2.47 -8.89 -10.30
C THR A 10 -1.09 -8.32 -9.96
N SER A 11 -0.67 -7.25 -10.64
CA SER A 11 0.56 -6.49 -10.33
C SER A 11 0.33 -5.03 -10.67
N ASN A 12 1.17 -4.13 -10.12
CA ASN A 12 1.11 -2.69 -10.39
C ASN A 12 -0.30 -2.08 -10.22
N GLN A 13 -0.99 -2.48 -9.16
CA GLN A 13 -2.39 -2.16 -8.93
C GLN A 13 -2.65 -0.67 -8.64
N PHE A 14 -1.62 0.12 -8.36
CA PHE A 14 -1.75 1.54 -8.03
C PHE A 14 -1.06 2.38 -9.07
N THR A 15 -1.77 3.42 -9.53
CA THR A 15 -1.21 4.38 -10.47
C THR A 15 -1.44 5.81 -9.99
N VAL A 16 -0.36 6.60 -9.96
CA VAL A 16 -0.40 8.05 -9.73
C VAL A 16 -0.49 8.76 -11.07
N TYR A 17 -1.52 9.60 -11.21
CA TYR A 17 -1.78 10.39 -12.39
C TYR A 17 -1.80 11.88 -12.05
N ASP A 18 -1.03 12.66 -12.80
CA ASP A 18 -1.07 14.12 -12.76
C ASP A 18 -2.14 14.63 -13.72
N GLN A 19 -3.25 15.10 -13.14
CA GLN A 19 -4.38 15.61 -13.89
C GLN A 19 -4.08 16.89 -14.67
N ARG A 20 -2.99 17.59 -14.34
CA ARG A 20 -2.57 18.80 -15.06
C ARG A 20 -1.98 18.48 -16.43
N ILE A 21 -1.64 17.21 -16.69
CA ILE A 21 -0.99 16.75 -17.92
C ILE A 21 -1.95 15.82 -18.67
N HIS A 22 -2.14 16.09 -19.96
CA HIS A 22 -3.08 15.34 -20.78
C HIS A 22 -2.51 14.01 -21.30
N GLY A 23 -3.39 13.02 -21.38
CA GLY A 23 -3.12 11.71 -21.96
C GLY A 23 -2.16 10.87 -21.13
N VAL A 24 -1.49 9.91 -21.79
CA VAL A 24 -0.60 8.94 -21.13
C VAL A 24 0.55 9.62 -20.37
N ARG A 25 0.97 10.82 -20.78
CA ARG A 25 2.02 11.61 -20.10
C ARG A 25 1.66 12.05 -18.69
N GLY A 26 0.37 12.02 -18.34
CA GLY A 26 -0.11 12.24 -16.98
C GLY A 26 0.20 11.09 -16.04
N LEU A 27 0.43 9.87 -16.55
CA LEU A 27 0.86 8.73 -15.72
C LEU A 27 2.28 8.98 -15.21
N LYS A 28 2.43 9.11 -13.89
CA LYS A 28 3.71 9.42 -13.24
C LYS A 28 4.33 8.23 -12.54
N LEU A 29 3.50 7.33 -12.04
CA LEU A 29 3.96 6.20 -11.26
C LEU A 29 2.96 5.06 -11.38
N SER A 30 3.46 3.84 -11.55
CA SER A 30 2.70 2.61 -11.37
C SER A 30 3.47 1.69 -10.45
N PHE A 31 2.78 1.14 -9.45
CA PHE A 31 3.39 0.34 -8.39
C PHE A 31 2.36 -0.58 -7.76
N GLY A 32 2.83 -1.55 -6.99
CA GLY A 32 1.98 -2.52 -6.35
C GLY A 32 2.78 -3.71 -5.85
N PHE A 33 2.10 -4.82 -5.64
CA PHE A 33 2.69 -6.09 -5.24
C PHE A 33 2.15 -7.22 -6.12
N SER A 34 2.91 -8.30 -6.26
CA SER A 34 2.44 -9.45 -7.04
C SER A 34 1.39 -10.22 -6.23
N GLU A 35 0.15 -10.17 -6.68
CA GLU A 35 -0.98 -10.87 -6.08
C GLU A 35 -1.40 -12.06 -6.95
N THR A 36 -2.02 -13.07 -6.33
CA THR A 36 -2.54 -14.25 -7.06
C THR A 36 -3.84 -13.95 -7.80
N GLU A 37 -4.59 -12.95 -7.35
CA GLU A 37 -5.90 -12.54 -7.89
C GLU A 37 -5.90 -11.02 -8.14
N ASN A 38 -6.79 -10.55 -9.02
CA ASN A 38 -6.98 -9.11 -9.24
C ASN A 38 -7.38 -8.41 -7.95
N LEU A 39 -6.91 -7.16 -7.76
CA LEU A 39 -7.30 -6.35 -6.60
C LEU A 39 -8.82 -6.18 -6.52
N SER A 40 -9.40 -6.60 -5.39
CA SER A 40 -10.83 -6.40 -5.13
C SER A 40 -11.18 -4.91 -5.09
N ARG A 41 -12.36 -4.56 -5.61
CA ARG A 41 -12.89 -3.18 -5.58
C ARG A 41 -13.04 -2.60 -4.17
N TYR A 42 -13.12 -3.48 -3.16
CA TYR A 42 -13.27 -3.11 -1.76
C TYR A 42 -11.95 -2.75 -1.08
N ILE A 43 -10.83 -3.10 -1.71
CA ILE A 43 -9.51 -2.74 -1.21
C ILE A 43 -9.21 -1.32 -1.65
N LYS A 44 -8.75 -0.53 -0.69
CA LYS A 44 -8.37 0.85 -0.88
C LYS A 44 -7.01 1.07 -0.24
N PRO A 45 -6.04 1.64 -0.96
CA PRO A 45 -4.83 2.12 -0.33
C PRO A 45 -5.18 3.32 0.56
N ASP A 46 -4.37 3.53 1.59
CA ASP A 46 -4.41 4.73 2.41
C ASP A 46 -3.06 5.46 2.34
N TRP A 47 -3.09 6.76 2.61
CA TRP A 47 -1.92 7.63 2.51
C TRP A 47 -1.52 8.11 3.89
N GLN A 48 -0.22 8.07 4.16
CA GLN A 48 0.30 8.74 5.35
C GLN A 48 0.15 10.25 5.18
N GLN A 49 0.03 10.96 6.32
CA GLN A 49 -0.21 12.40 6.37
C GLN A 49 0.87 13.23 5.66
N ASP A 50 2.09 12.73 5.54
CA ASP A 50 3.19 13.38 4.80
C ASP A 50 3.05 13.27 3.27
N GLY A 51 2.15 12.42 2.79
CA GLY A 51 1.86 12.20 1.38
C GLY A 51 2.90 11.37 0.62
N TYR A 52 3.86 10.74 1.30
CA TYR A 52 4.92 9.96 0.65
C TYR A 52 4.76 8.46 0.81
N ILE A 53 4.11 8.03 1.89
CA ILE A 53 3.87 6.60 2.16
C ILE A 53 2.45 6.23 1.76
N VAL A 54 2.36 5.16 0.95
CA VAL A 54 1.11 4.52 0.58
C VAL A 54 1.06 3.16 1.25
N VAL A 55 -0.10 2.79 1.81
CA VAL A 55 -0.28 1.55 2.55
C VAL A 55 -1.47 0.78 2.01
N CYS A 56 -1.30 -0.52 1.82
CA CYS A 56 -2.39 -1.38 1.37
C CYS A 56 -2.24 -2.81 1.89
N GLY A 57 -3.37 -3.44 2.15
CA GLY A 57 -3.44 -4.85 2.52
C GLY A 57 -3.25 -5.78 1.32
N SER A 58 -2.62 -6.93 1.56
CA SER A 58 -2.52 -8.01 0.57
C SER A 58 -3.77 -8.89 0.55
N GLN A 59 -4.07 -9.46 -0.61
CA GLN A 59 -5.13 -10.47 -0.78
C GLN A 59 -4.60 -11.89 -0.76
N SER A 60 -3.34 -12.08 -1.10
CA SER A 60 -2.67 -13.38 -1.10
C SER A 60 -2.01 -13.68 0.24
N GLU A 61 -1.68 -12.66 1.04
CA GLU A 61 -0.98 -12.80 2.31
C GLU A 61 -1.66 -12.02 3.46
N SER A 62 -1.46 -12.48 4.71
CA SER A 62 -1.79 -11.72 5.94
C SER A 62 -0.79 -10.58 6.17
N LYS A 63 -0.53 -9.76 5.15
CA LYS A 63 0.44 -8.66 5.21
C LYS A 63 -0.19 -7.33 4.81
N VAL A 64 0.38 -6.28 5.38
CA VAL A 64 0.19 -4.91 4.95
C VAL A 64 1.49 -4.40 4.37
N HIS A 65 1.43 -3.90 3.16
CA HIS A 65 2.55 -3.40 2.39
C HIS A 65 2.61 -1.88 2.45
N PHE A 66 3.83 -1.35 2.53
CA PHE A 66 4.12 0.08 2.57
C PHE A 66 5.02 0.44 1.39
N TRP A 67 4.66 1.47 0.64
CA TRP A 67 5.45 2.00 -0.47
C TRP A 67 5.84 3.44 -0.18
N ASP A 68 7.14 3.76 -0.28
CA ASP A 68 7.60 5.14 -0.38
C ASP A 68 7.64 5.56 -1.86
N ILE A 69 6.72 6.43 -2.25
CA ILE A 69 6.55 6.85 -3.65
C ILE A 69 7.65 7.79 -4.14
N ARG A 70 8.54 8.26 -3.25
CA ARG A 70 9.72 9.06 -3.63
C ARG A 70 10.84 8.18 -4.18
N TYR A 71 10.83 6.88 -3.88
CA TYR A 71 11.88 5.97 -4.30
C TYR A 71 11.79 5.63 -5.79
N SER A 72 12.91 5.75 -6.51
CA SER A 72 12.98 5.48 -7.95
C SER A 72 12.65 4.02 -8.32
N GLY A 73 12.73 3.11 -7.36
CA GLY A 73 12.42 1.69 -7.52
C GLY A 73 11.07 1.24 -6.96
N VAL A 74 10.12 2.15 -6.69
CA VAL A 74 8.81 1.81 -6.06
C VAL A 74 8.01 0.72 -6.81
N GLY A 75 8.17 0.60 -8.13
CA GLY A 75 7.56 -0.48 -8.92
C GLY A 75 8.17 -1.86 -8.66
N ARG A 76 9.30 -1.96 -7.95
CA ARG A 76 9.92 -3.24 -7.55
C ARG A 76 9.22 -3.89 -6.37
N GLY A 77 8.36 -3.15 -5.66
CA GLY A 77 7.63 -3.64 -4.51
C GLY A 77 7.64 -2.67 -3.34
N PRO A 78 7.03 -3.08 -2.21
CA PRO A 78 6.98 -2.26 -1.00
C PRO A 78 8.37 -2.08 -0.39
N CYS A 79 8.59 -0.94 0.26
CA CYS A 79 9.79 -0.74 1.05
C CYS A 79 9.75 -1.62 2.30
N PHE A 80 8.62 -1.76 2.98
CA PHE A 80 8.48 -2.74 4.05
C PHE A 80 7.08 -3.34 4.12
N SER A 81 6.95 -4.45 4.83
CA SER A 81 5.68 -5.12 5.04
C SER A 81 5.52 -5.56 6.49
N LEU A 82 4.31 -5.45 7.01
CA LEU A 82 3.96 -5.90 8.35
C LEU A 82 3.07 -7.14 8.24
N LEU A 83 3.37 -8.19 9.00
CA LEU A 83 2.40 -9.27 9.18
C LEU A 83 1.28 -8.79 10.11
N THR A 84 0.04 -8.98 9.68
CA THR A 84 -1.13 -8.78 10.54
C THR A 84 -1.26 -9.97 11.50
N GLN A 85 -1.53 -9.70 12.77
CA GLN A 85 -1.67 -10.75 13.77
C GLN A 85 -2.93 -11.60 13.52
N GLY A 86 -2.79 -12.92 13.62
CA GLY A 86 -3.89 -13.88 13.50
C GLY A 86 -3.37 -15.31 13.45
N ALA A 87 -4.12 -16.26 14.03
CA ALA A 87 -3.77 -17.69 14.00
C ALA A 87 -3.97 -18.32 12.61
N THR A 88 -4.74 -17.67 11.73
CA THR A 88 -5.08 -18.15 10.39
C THR A 88 -4.66 -17.13 9.32
N PRO A 89 -4.16 -17.59 8.15
CA PRO A 89 -3.98 -16.73 7.00
C PRO A 89 -5.30 -16.04 6.61
N SER A 90 -5.23 -14.75 6.31
CA SER A 90 -6.39 -13.91 6.04
C SER A 90 -6.05 -12.84 5.02
N ARG A 91 -7.04 -12.41 4.24
CA ARG A 91 -6.90 -11.30 3.28
C ARG A 91 -7.08 -10.00 4.03
N VAL A 92 -6.20 -9.02 3.86
CA VAL A 92 -6.37 -7.70 4.47
C VAL A 92 -7.21 -6.84 3.53
N LEU A 93 -8.47 -6.62 3.91
CA LEU A 93 -9.47 -5.95 3.07
C LEU A 93 -9.36 -4.43 3.13
N ARG A 94 -8.94 -3.89 4.28
CA ARG A 94 -8.81 -2.44 4.46
C ARG A 94 -7.73 -2.09 5.46
N THR A 95 -7.06 -0.99 5.17
CA THR A 95 -6.04 -0.38 6.00
C THR A 95 -6.39 1.10 6.18
N LEU A 96 -6.17 1.62 7.38
CA LEU A 96 -6.35 3.02 7.73
C LEU A 96 -5.17 3.46 8.61
N LEU A 97 -4.48 4.51 8.22
CA LEU A 97 -3.47 5.17 9.04
C LEU A 97 -4.16 6.20 9.91
N LEU A 98 -3.90 6.15 11.21
CA LEU A 98 -4.44 7.14 12.13
C LEU A 98 -3.67 8.47 11.98
N PRO A 99 -4.36 9.62 11.92
CA PRO A 99 -3.71 10.92 11.94
C PRO A 99 -2.86 11.11 13.19
N ASP A 100 -1.75 11.83 13.06
CA ASP A 100 -0.88 12.30 14.15
C ASP A 100 -0.21 11.20 15.00
N ARG A 101 -0.28 9.93 14.58
CA ARG A 101 0.41 8.81 15.24
C ARG A 101 0.81 7.74 14.25
N ASN A 102 1.88 7.00 14.56
CA ASN A 102 2.32 5.87 13.75
C ASN A 102 1.53 4.60 14.11
N THR A 103 0.21 4.65 13.96
CA THR A 103 -0.68 3.51 14.21
C THR A 103 -1.49 3.22 12.95
N LEU A 104 -1.45 1.95 12.54
CA LEU A 104 -2.23 1.39 11.46
C LEU A 104 -3.40 0.60 12.03
N VAL A 105 -4.60 0.81 11.49
CA VAL A 105 -5.76 -0.06 11.68
C VAL A 105 -5.91 -0.94 10.45
N SER A 106 -6.03 -2.25 10.64
CA SER A 106 -6.29 -3.19 9.55
C SER A 106 -7.52 -4.04 9.81
N VAL A 107 -8.26 -4.37 8.75
CA VAL A 107 -9.44 -5.23 8.80
C VAL A 107 -9.26 -6.39 7.83
N SER A 108 -9.45 -7.61 8.32
CA SER A 108 -9.23 -8.85 7.59
C SER A 108 -10.52 -9.55 7.16
N SER A 109 -10.39 -10.51 6.23
CA SER A 109 -11.47 -11.39 5.80
C SER A 109 -11.97 -12.34 6.91
N THR A 110 -11.17 -12.56 7.96
CA THR A 110 -11.55 -13.35 9.14
C THR A 110 -12.31 -12.53 10.19
N ARG A 111 -12.73 -11.30 9.84
CA ARG A 111 -13.44 -10.36 10.72
C ARG A 111 -12.60 -9.92 11.93
N THR A 112 -11.28 -10.02 11.83
CA THR A 112 -10.35 -9.50 12.82
C THR A 112 -9.98 -8.07 12.45
N MET A 113 -10.05 -7.17 13.44
CA MET A 113 -9.52 -5.81 13.35
C MET A 113 -8.29 -5.72 14.25
N THR A 114 -7.20 -5.15 13.74
CA THR A 114 -5.95 -4.99 14.49
C THR A 114 -5.51 -3.54 14.50
N TRP A 115 -4.94 -3.11 15.62
CA TRP A 115 -4.19 -1.87 15.75
C TRP A 115 -2.73 -2.22 15.85
N THR A 116 -1.91 -1.61 15.00
CA THR A 116 -0.49 -1.92 14.91
C THR A 116 0.29 -0.63 14.94
N ASP A 117 1.02 -0.42 16.02
CA ASP A 117 2.01 0.64 16.09
C ASP A 117 3.21 0.25 15.24
N TYR A 118 3.68 1.19 14.43
CA TYR A 118 4.83 1.00 13.56
C TYR A 118 5.81 2.14 13.74
N THR A 119 7.06 1.93 13.32
CA THR A 119 8.06 2.99 13.27
C THR A 119 8.65 2.98 11.87
N VAL A 120 8.44 4.05 11.13
CA VAL A 120 9.16 4.28 9.88
C VAL A 120 10.45 4.99 10.27
N GLN A 121 11.59 4.33 10.06
CA GLN A 121 12.87 5.01 10.24
C GLN A 121 12.98 6.12 9.19
N PRO A 122 13.25 7.37 9.58
CA PRO A 122 13.51 8.44 8.63
C PRO A 122 14.71 8.06 7.76
N ASN A 123 14.56 8.10 6.43
CA ASN A 123 15.64 7.87 5.47
C ASN A 123 16.27 6.46 5.49
N SER A 124 15.55 5.41 5.89
CA SER A 124 16.06 4.05 5.77
C SER A 124 16.19 3.65 4.29
N THR A 125 17.42 3.68 3.76
CA THR A 125 17.78 3.01 2.52
C THR A 125 17.77 1.49 2.75
N ILE A 126 16.86 0.79 2.09
CA ILE A 126 16.82 -0.66 2.09
C ILE A 126 17.75 -1.13 0.98
N SER A 127 18.95 -1.54 1.36
CA SER A 127 19.88 -2.24 0.50
C SER A 127 19.32 -3.65 0.25
N ALA A 128 19.04 -3.99 -1.02
CA ALA A 128 18.76 -5.37 -1.39
C ALA A 128 20.02 -6.20 -1.12
N ILE A 129 19.87 -7.35 -0.46
CA ILE A 129 20.88 -8.41 -0.37
C ILE A 129 20.73 -9.28 -1.61
#